data_AF-A0A3B4WI91-F1
#
_entry.id   AF-A0A3B4WI91-F1
#
_cell.length_a   1.000
_cell.length_b   1.000
_cell.length_c   1.000
_cell.angle_alpha   90.00
_cell.angle_beta   90.00
_cell.angle_gamma   90.00
#
_symmetry.space_group_name_H-M   'P 1'
#
loop_
_entity.id
_entity.type
_entity.pdbx_description
1 polymer ?
#
loop_
_entity_poly.entity_id
_entity_poly.type
_entity_poly.pdbx_seq_one_letter_code
_entity_poly.pdbx_strand_id
1 'polypeptide(L)'
;MSATIRTFILTFSTLCGSSVGSGILRTPTNVSLTSYNMDLVLRWSPPKGAVSSNLVYTVEYNTTVIPYTVGCVNISDCVCELSNLTRPIVEYGKYTGRVRAQLGSESSAWVESNHITPDKDTIVGSPGVTLLSNGATIEVSIKDPEFKVSALRNIYISATYNVSYWKDGQKEKAQHISDIQQNRVVLIDLDPETRYCVQVQINTESNPHPSKLSEVVCESTTTDEAPWMAAVLTFVLMAVAVALLVVGVVYRESISHLFCPKDALPQHFKEYLLTPPDPTIYQAMRNSHPPEEIYHQISVITDHRTVEEGGPLEVARTSCSKQADVSVGGVEDMISMDTEKQ
;
A
#
# COMPACT_ATOMS: atom_id res chain seq x y z
N MET A 1 -117.35 -33.32 -36.74
CA MET A 1 -115.96 -33.85 -36.85
C MET A 1 -115.07 -32.80 -36.22
N SER A 2 -114.32 -33.15 -35.16
CA SER A 2 -113.54 -32.19 -34.37
C SER A 2 -112.09 -32.17 -34.85
N ALA A 3 -111.57 -30.99 -35.21
CA ALA A 3 -110.19 -30.80 -35.66
C ALA A 3 -109.39 -30.08 -34.57
N THR A 4 -108.65 -30.84 -33.77
CA THR A 4 -107.76 -30.30 -32.72
C THR A 4 -106.43 -29.84 -33.30
N ILE A 5 -106.23 -28.53 -33.37
CA ILE A 5 -104.94 -27.93 -33.74
C ILE A 5 -103.97 -28.12 -32.56
N ARG A 6 -102.89 -28.88 -32.77
CA ARG A 6 -101.80 -29.03 -31.80
C ARG A 6 -100.67 -28.05 -32.11
N THR A 7 -100.59 -26.97 -31.33
CA THR A 7 -99.50 -25.99 -31.40
C THR A 7 -98.24 -26.56 -30.75
N PHE A 8 -97.21 -26.85 -31.54
CA PHE A 8 -95.88 -27.19 -31.01
C PHE A 8 -95.12 -25.91 -30.66
N ILE A 9 -94.91 -25.66 -29.37
CA ILE A 9 -94.04 -24.57 -28.90
C ILE A 9 -92.60 -25.08 -28.91
N LEU A 10 -91.79 -24.62 -29.86
CA LEU A 10 -90.35 -24.86 -29.89
C LEU A 10 -89.65 -23.91 -28.91
N THR A 11 -89.37 -24.39 -27.70
CA THR A 11 -88.56 -23.67 -26.72
C THR A 11 -87.10 -23.67 -27.18
N PHE A 12 -86.64 -22.54 -27.72
CA PHE A 12 -85.25 -22.37 -28.14
C PHE A 12 -84.36 -22.16 -26.91
N SER A 13 -83.82 -23.26 -26.37
CA SER A 13 -82.91 -23.24 -25.23
C SER A 13 -81.59 -22.58 -25.63
N THR A 14 -81.47 -21.26 -25.43
CA THR A 14 -80.21 -20.55 -25.59
C THR A 14 -79.23 -21.02 -24.53
N LEU A 15 -78.38 -21.99 -24.89
CA LEU A 15 -77.16 -22.30 -24.16
C LEU A 15 -76.30 -21.03 -24.13
N CYS A 16 -76.38 -20.31 -23.01
CA CYS A 16 -75.42 -19.28 -22.69
C CYS A 16 -74.08 -19.99 -22.49
N GLY A 17 -73.30 -20.07 -23.57
CA GLY A 17 -71.95 -20.60 -23.52
C GLY A 17 -71.13 -19.70 -22.60
N SER A 18 -70.89 -20.16 -21.37
CA SER A 18 -69.90 -19.57 -20.48
C SER A 18 -68.56 -19.63 -21.20
N SER A 19 -68.18 -18.53 -21.85
CA SER A 19 -66.82 -18.35 -22.33
C SER A 19 -65.93 -18.29 -21.09
N VAL A 20 -65.36 -19.44 -20.73
CA VAL A 20 -64.17 -19.48 -19.89
C VAL A 20 -63.06 -18.87 -20.73
N GLY A 21 -63.04 -17.54 -20.76
CA GLY A 21 -61.90 -16.77 -21.20
C GLY A 21 -60.79 -17.02 -20.19
N SER A 22 -60.01 -18.07 -20.38
CA SER A 22 -58.70 -18.18 -19.76
C SER A 22 -57.96 -16.91 -20.12
N GLY A 23 -57.71 -16.07 -19.12
CA GLY A 23 -57.09 -14.78 -19.35
C GLY A 23 -55.66 -15.05 -19.75
N ILE A 24 -55.32 -14.89 -21.03
CA ILE A 24 -53.96 -15.14 -21.52
C ILE A 24 -52.99 -14.32 -20.66
N LEU A 25 -52.26 -15.03 -19.79
CA LEU A 25 -51.37 -14.40 -18.83
C LEU A 25 -50.30 -13.64 -19.62
N ARG A 26 -50.27 -12.32 -19.42
CA ARG A 26 -49.36 -11.43 -20.14
C ARG A 26 -47.92 -11.85 -19.87
N THR A 27 -47.10 -11.78 -20.91
CA THR A 27 -45.69 -12.15 -20.82
C THR A 27 -44.87 -11.12 -20.04
N PRO A 28 -43.73 -11.52 -19.45
CA PRO A 28 -42.69 -10.59 -19.02
C PRO A 28 -42.25 -9.65 -20.16
N THR A 29 -41.60 -8.54 -19.79
CA THR A 29 -41.05 -7.56 -20.74
C THR A 29 -39.60 -7.23 -20.39
N ASN A 30 -38.86 -6.57 -21.30
CA ASN A 30 -37.47 -6.17 -21.08
C ASN A 30 -36.55 -7.33 -20.62
N VAL A 31 -36.70 -8.52 -21.22
CA VAL A 31 -35.92 -9.70 -20.86
C VAL A 31 -34.49 -9.54 -21.39
N SER A 32 -33.51 -9.46 -20.50
CA SER A 32 -32.10 -9.28 -20.84
C SER A 32 -31.22 -10.26 -20.09
N LEU A 33 -30.32 -10.91 -20.82
CA LEU A 33 -29.23 -11.71 -20.26
C LEU A 33 -27.98 -10.82 -20.21
N THR A 34 -27.31 -10.79 -19.07
CA THR A 34 -26.10 -10.00 -18.81
C THR A 34 -25.01 -10.89 -18.22
N SER A 35 -23.75 -10.53 -18.44
CA SER A 35 -22.60 -11.20 -17.82
C SER A 35 -21.66 -10.20 -17.18
N TYR A 36 -21.24 -10.45 -15.94
CA TYR A 36 -20.27 -9.64 -15.21
C TYR A 36 -19.26 -10.56 -14.51
N ASN A 37 -17.96 -10.44 -14.77
CA ASN A 37 -16.96 -11.35 -14.21
C ASN A 37 -17.30 -12.86 -14.40
N MET A 38 -17.81 -13.21 -15.59
CA MET A 38 -18.33 -14.56 -15.92
C MET A 38 -19.57 -15.01 -15.12
N ASP A 39 -20.23 -14.12 -14.39
CA ASP A 39 -21.52 -14.36 -13.73
C ASP A 39 -22.68 -14.03 -14.68
N LEU A 40 -23.41 -15.05 -15.16
CA LEU A 40 -24.58 -14.90 -16.03
C LEU A 40 -25.85 -14.61 -15.21
N VAL A 41 -26.48 -13.47 -15.46
CA VAL A 41 -27.70 -13.04 -14.77
C VAL A 41 -28.77 -12.64 -15.79
N LEU A 42 -29.92 -13.30 -15.72
CA LEU A 42 -31.13 -12.97 -16.48
C LEU A 42 -32.00 -11.99 -15.68
N ARG A 43 -32.47 -10.92 -16.32
CA ARG A 43 -33.34 -9.90 -15.72
C ARG A 43 -34.55 -9.64 -16.61
N TRP A 44 -35.67 -9.24 -16.02
CA TRP A 44 -36.88 -8.86 -16.74
C TRP A 44 -37.68 -7.79 -15.98
N SER A 45 -38.75 -7.32 -16.60
CA SER A 45 -39.78 -6.47 -15.99
C SER A 45 -41.11 -7.25 -15.93
N PRO A 46 -41.93 -7.06 -14.87
CA PRO A 46 -43.25 -7.67 -14.77
C PRO A 46 -44.16 -7.36 -15.97
N PRO A 47 -45.18 -8.19 -16.23
CA PRO A 47 -46.17 -7.91 -17.26
C PRO A 47 -46.91 -6.59 -16.97
N LYS A 48 -47.13 -5.76 -18.00
CA LYS A 48 -47.81 -4.45 -17.83
C LYS A 48 -49.21 -4.62 -17.22
N GLY A 49 -49.46 -3.95 -16.11
CA GLY A 49 -50.72 -4.01 -15.36
C GLY A 49 -50.84 -5.22 -14.42
N ALA A 50 -49.78 -6.00 -14.20
CA ALA A 50 -49.76 -7.02 -13.15
C ALA A 50 -49.71 -6.34 -11.77
N VAL A 51 -50.76 -6.53 -10.98
CA VAL A 51 -50.83 -6.18 -9.55
C VAL A 51 -51.23 -7.44 -8.80
N SER A 52 -50.30 -8.38 -8.68
CA SER A 52 -50.54 -9.69 -8.07
C SER A 52 -49.33 -10.15 -7.26
N SER A 53 -49.48 -10.20 -5.93
CA SER A 53 -48.53 -10.76 -4.97
C SER A 53 -48.21 -12.25 -5.18
N ASN A 54 -48.97 -12.91 -6.06
CA ASN A 54 -48.92 -14.34 -6.31
C ASN A 54 -48.35 -14.69 -7.70
N LEU A 55 -47.80 -13.69 -8.41
CA LEU A 55 -47.14 -13.90 -9.69
C LEU A 55 -45.72 -14.44 -9.44
N VAL A 56 -45.42 -15.61 -9.99
CA VAL A 56 -44.07 -16.20 -9.94
C VAL A 56 -43.52 -16.40 -11.35
N TYR A 57 -42.21 -16.54 -11.44
CA TYR A 57 -41.49 -16.73 -12.69
C TYR A 57 -40.76 -18.07 -12.69
N THR A 58 -40.70 -18.68 -13.87
CA THR A 58 -39.81 -19.80 -14.14
C THR A 58 -38.89 -19.41 -15.30
N VAL A 59 -37.61 -19.72 -15.13
CA VAL A 59 -36.51 -19.40 -16.03
C VAL A 59 -35.90 -20.70 -16.54
N GLU A 60 -35.58 -20.73 -17.82
CA GLU A 60 -34.76 -21.76 -18.46
C GLU A 60 -33.63 -21.08 -19.24
N TYR A 61 -32.53 -21.79 -19.46
CA TYR A 61 -31.41 -21.31 -20.27
C TYR A 61 -30.89 -22.42 -21.18
N ASN A 62 -30.45 -22.04 -22.37
CA ASN A 62 -29.76 -22.94 -23.30
C ASN A 62 -28.30 -22.53 -23.46
N THR A 63 -27.51 -23.43 -24.03
CA THR A 63 -26.19 -23.11 -24.59
C THR A 63 -25.99 -23.90 -25.89
N THR A 64 -25.00 -23.54 -26.71
CA THR A 64 -24.67 -24.21 -27.99
C THR A 64 -24.65 -25.75 -27.90
N VAL A 65 -24.26 -26.29 -26.74
CA VAL A 65 -24.08 -27.74 -26.51
C VAL A 65 -25.23 -28.38 -25.72
N ILE A 66 -26.07 -27.60 -25.03
CA ILE A 66 -27.07 -28.12 -24.08
C ILE A 66 -28.43 -27.46 -24.36
N PRO A 67 -29.50 -28.24 -24.61
CA PRO A 67 -30.85 -27.69 -24.78
C PRO A 67 -31.35 -27.03 -23.48
N TYR A 68 -32.50 -26.34 -23.58
CA TYR A 68 -33.10 -25.61 -22.46
C TYR A 68 -33.12 -26.43 -21.17
N THR A 69 -32.33 -25.97 -20.20
CA THR A 69 -32.16 -26.52 -18.87
C THR A 69 -32.85 -25.60 -17.87
N VAL A 70 -33.46 -26.20 -16.85
CA VAL A 70 -34.17 -25.46 -15.79
C VAL A 70 -33.19 -24.60 -15.00
N GLY A 71 -33.53 -23.32 -14.85
CA GLY A 71 -32.85 -22.36 -13.97
C GLY A 71 -33.65 -22.13 -12.70
N CYS A 72 -33.95 -20.87 -12.39
CA CYS A 72 -34.81 -20.52 -11.27
C CYS A 72 -36.27 -20.94 -11.53
N VAL A 73 -36.96 -21.47 -10.52
CA VAL A 73 -38.35 -21.92 -10.60
C VAL A 73 -39.16 -21.31 -9.47
N ASN A 74 -40.38 -20.88 -9.75
CA ASN A 74 -41.32 -20.29 -8.79
C ASN A 74 -40.76 -19.11 -7.97
N ILE A 75 -39.90 -18.28 -8.57
CA ILE A 75 -39.33 -17.08 -7.93
C ILE A 75 -40.25 -15.88 -8.12
N SER A 76 -40.38 -15.03 -7.09
CA SER A 76 -41.08 -13.74 -7.18
C SER A 76 -40.22 -12.62 -7.76
N ASP A 77 -38.90 -12.72 -7.59
CA ASP A 77 -37.96 -11.71 -8.04
C ASP A 77 -37.84 -11.67 -9.56
N CYS A 78 -37.58 -10.49 -10.12
CA CYS A 78 -37.42 -10.28 -11.56
C CYS A 78 -35.97 -10.46 -12.04
N VAL A 79 -35.23 -11.34 -11.36
CA VAL A 79 -33.82 -11.65 -11.61
C VAL A 79 -33.55 -13.13 -11.32
N CYS A 80 -32.69 -13.76 -12.11
CA CYS A 80 -32.21 -15.12 -11.90
C CYS A 80 -30.71 -15.19 -12.19
N GLU A 81 -29.91 -15.59 -11.20
CA GLU A 81 -28.49 -15.88 -11.34
C GLU A 81 -28.32 -17.31 -11.88
N LEU A 82 -27.80 -17.44 -13.11
CA LEU A 82 -27.63 -18.73 -13.78
C LEU A 82 -26.33 -19.44 -13.37
N SER A 83 -25.38 -18.72 -12.78
CA SER A 83 -24.05 -19.23 -12.41
C SER A 83 -24.04 -20.08 -11.13
N ASN A 84 -25.09 -19.99 -10.30
CA ASN A 84 -25.24 -20.81 -9.09
C ASN A 84 -25.97 -22.14 -9.38
N LEU A 85 -26.26 -22.46 -10.64
CA LEU A 85 -27.02 -23.63 -11.04
C LEU A 85 -26.15 -24.89 -11.17
N THR A 86 -26.80 -26.03 -11.32
CA THR A 86 -26.22 -27.40 -11.28
C THR A 86 -25.15 -27.70 -12.34
N ARG A 87 -24.84 -26.79 -13.25
CA ARG A 87 -23.79 -26.96 -14.27
C ARG A 87 -22.91 -25.71 -14.34
N PRO A 88 -21.57 -25.86 -14.40
CA PRO A 88 -20.69 -24.72 -14.58
C PRO A 88 -20.95 -24.04 -15.93
N ILE A 89 -20.75 -22.73 -15.96
CA ILE A 89 -20.75 -21.94 -17.19
C ILE A 89 -19.49 -22.31 -17.99
N VAL A 90 -19.65 -22.48 -19.30
CA VAL A 90 -18.57 -22.69 -20.25
C VAL A 90 -18.24 -21.34 -20.87
N GLU A 91 -16.99 -20.91 -20.74
CA GLU A 91 -16.51 -19.57 -21.07
C GLU A 91 -16.80 -19.22 -22.54
N TYR A 92 -16.57 -20.19 -23.44
CA TYR A 92 -16.70 -20.05 -24.90
C TYR A 92 -18.09 -20.45 -25.44
N GLY A 93 -19.08 -20.69 -24.56
CA GLY A 93 -20.43 -21.11 -24.94
C GLY A 93 -21.32 -19.93 -25.32
N LYS A 94 -22.27 -20.12 -26.26
CA LYS A 94 -23.29 -19.10 -26.56
C LYS A 94 -24.55 -19.40 -25.77
N TYR A 95 -24.94 -18.50 -24.88
CA TYR A 95 -26.07 -18.64 -23.95
C TYR A 95 -27.27 -17.79 -24.37
N THR A 96 -28.47 -18.33 -24.18
CA THR A 96 -29.75 -17.58 -24.25
C THR A 96 -30.62 -18.01 -23.06
N GLY A 97 -31.20 -17.04 -22.35
CA GLY A 97 -32.18 -17.29 -21.30
C GLY A 97 -33.60 -17.11 -21.82
N ARG A 98 -34.58 -17.75 -21.17
CA ARG A 98 -35.99 -17.48 -21.37
C ARG A 98 -36.76 -17.50 -20.07
N VAL A 99 -37.78 -16.66 -19.97
CA VAL A 99 -38.63 -16.54 -18.78
C VAL A 99 -40.10 -16.57 -19.16
N ARG A 100 -40.93 -17.15 -18.29
CA ARG A 100 -42.39 -17.03 -18.33
C ARG A 100 -42.92 -16.63 -16.96
N ALA A 101 -44.03 -15.91 -16.96
CA ALA A 101 -44.80 -15.63 -15.75
C ALA A 101 -45.82 -16.77 -15.52
N GLN A 102 -46.15 -17.03 -14.26
CA GLN A 102 -47.10 -18.07 -13.85
C GLN A 102 -47.97 -17.55 -12.70
N LEU A 103 -49.27 -17.82 -12.75
CA LEU A 103 -50.26 -17.41 -11.77
C LEU A 103 -51.22 -18.58 -11.51
N GLY A 104 -51.01 -19.29 -10.40
CA GLY A 104 -51.71 -20.55 -10.14
C GLY A 104 -51.38 -21.59 -11.21
N SER A 105 -52.39 -22.08 -11.93
CA SER A 105 -52.23 -23.01 -13.05
C SER A 105 -51.99 -22.34 -14.41
N GLU A 106 -52.24 -21.03 -14.54
CA GLU A 106 -52.03 -20.32 -15.80
C GLU A 106 -50.56 -19.91 -15.97
N SER A 107 -50.03 -20.01 -17.19
CA SER A 107 -48.65 -19.65 -17.54
C SER A 107 -48.64 -18.81 -18.81
N SER A 108 -47.79 -17.78 -18.85
CA SER A 108 -47.58 -16.99 -20.06
C SER A 108 -46.82 -17.79 -21.13
N ALA A 109 -46.82 -17.30 -22.37
CA ALA A 109 -45.80 -17.69 -23.33
C ALA A 109 -44.39 -17.38 -22.79
N TRP A 110 -43.40 -18.13 -23.29
CA TRP A 110 -41.99 -17.86 -23.03
C TRP A 110 -41.52 -16.60 -23.75
N VAL A 111 -40.65 -15.83 -23.11
CA VAL A 111 -39.92 -14.71 -23.74
C VAL A 111 -38.43 -14.99 -23.63
N GLU A 112 -37.75 -15.04 -24.76
CA GLU A 112 -36.30 -15.25 -24.87
C GLU A 112 -35.54 -13.92 -24.73
N SER A 113 -34.29 -14.00 -24.26
CA SER A 113 -33.38 -12.86 -24.10
C SER A 113 -32.54 -12.59 -25.36
N ASN A 114 -31.71 -11.55 -25.30
CA ASN A 114 -30.48 -11.51 -26.12
C ASN A 114 -29.59 -12.74 -25.84
N HIS A 115 -28.68 -13.02 -26.76
CA HIS A 115 -27.62 -14.00 -26.52
C HIS A 115 -26.35 -13.35 -25.95
N ILE A 116 -25.54 -14.14 -25.25
CA ILE A 116 -24.23 -13.77 -24.72
C ILE A 116 -23.22 -14.91 -24.95
N THR A 117 -21.99 -14.55 -25.25
CA THR A 117 -20.80 -15.41 -25.32
C THR A 117 -19.83 -14.94 -24.22
N PRO A 118 -19.72 -15.61 -23.06
CA PRO A 118 -19.08 -15.02 -21.88
C PRO A 118 -17.65 -14.51 -22.10
N ASP A 119 -16.82 -15.23 -22.85
CA ASP A 119 -15.45 -14.80 -23.20
C ASP A 119 -15.38 -13.49 -23.99
N LYS A 120 -16.45 -13.08 -24.68
CA LYS A 120 -16.48 -11.88 -25.56
C LYS A 120 -17.38 -10.76 -25.05
N ASP A 121 -18.44 -11.13 -24.34
CA ASP A 121 -19.54 -10.23 -23.98
C ASP A 121 -19.62 -9.97 -22.47
N THR A 122 -18.77 -10.60 -21.64
CA THR A 122 -18.76 -10.30 -20.20
C THR A 122 -18.22 -8.90 -19.92
N ILE A 123 -18.84 -8.20 -18.98
CA ILE A 123 -18.27 -6.97 -18.44
C ILE A 123 -17.19 -7.39 -17.44
N VAL A 124 -15.92 -7.11 -17.77
CA VAL A 124 -14.79 -7.33 -16.86
C VAL A 124 -14.78 -6.21 -15.81
N GLY A 125 -14.78 -6.61 -14.54
CA GLY A 125 -14.72 -5.72 -13.39
C GLY A 125 -13.37 -5.00 -13.25
N SER A 126 -13.34 -4.00 -12.37
CA SER A 126 -12.14 -3.22 -12.09
C SER A 126 -11.07 -4.06 -11.39
N PRO A 127 -9.78 -3.97 -11.77
CA PRO A 127 -8.70 -4.53 -10.97
C PRO A 127 -8.58 -3.83 -9.62
N GLY A 128 -8.11 -4.56 -8.61
CA GLY A 128 -7.63 -3.96 -7.37
C GLY A 128 -6.25 -3.35 -7.58
N VAL A 129 -5.99 -2.19 -6.99
CA VAL A 129 -4.71 -1.47 -7.09
C VAL A 129 -4.25 -1.07 -5.70
N THR A 130 -2.98 -1.32 -5.40
CA THR A 130 -2.32 -0.85 -4.19
C THR A 130 -0.97 -0.23 -4.55
N LEU A 131 -0.65 0.90 -3.94
CA LEU A 131 0.58 1.64 -4.19
C LEU A 131 1.53 1.49 -3.00
N LEU A 132 2.83 1.53 -3.28
CA LEU A 132 3.89 1.60 -2.29
C LEU A 132 4.96 2.58 -2.78
N SER A 133 5.14 3.67 -2.04
CA SER A 133 6.22 4.63 -2.30
C SER A 133 7.56 4.10 -1.79
N ASN A 134 8.61 4.30 -2.58
CA ASN A 134 9.99 4.03 -2.21
C ASN A 134 10.86 5.14 -2.83
N GLY A 135 11.12 6.20 -2.06
CA GLY A 135 11.84 7.36 -2.55
C GLY A 135 11.11 8.06 -3.70
N ALA A 136 11.85 8.36 -4.77
CA ALA A 136 11.33 8.93 -6.01
C ALA A 136 10.66 7.90 -6.95
N THR A 137 10.21 6.76 -6.41
CA THR A 137 9.52 5.70 -7.17
C THR A 137 8.24 5.23 -6.47
N ILE A 138 7.29 4.72 -7.25
CA ILE A 138 6.07 4.09 -6.72
C ILE A 138 5.89 2.71 -7.34
N GLU A 139 5.86 1.67 -6.52
CA GLU A 139 5.45 0.33 -6.94
C GLU A 139 3.90 0.26 -6.99
N VAL A 140 3.37 -0.08 -8.15
CA VAL A 140 1.95 -0.35 -8.41
C VAL A 140 1.76 -1.87 -8.40
N SER A 141 1.10 -2.39 -7.37
CA SER A 141 0.65 -3.79 -7.32
C SER A 141 -0.82 -3.89 -7.76
N ILE A 142 -1.09 -4.84 -8.67
CA ILE A 142 -2.37 -5.01 -9.37
C ILE A 142 -2.94 -6.41 -9.08
N LYS A 143 -4.18 -6.48 -8.61
CA LYS A 143 -4.94 -7.71 -8.40
C LYS A 143 -6.02 -7.86 -9.47
N ASP A 144 -6.01 -8.97 -10.20
CA ASP A 144 -7.08 -9.32 -11.14
C ASP A 144 -8.45 -9.40 -10.41
N PRO A 145 -9.56 -8.98 -11.04
CA PRO A 145 -10.90 -9.13 -10.50
C PRO A 145 -11.29 -10.60 -10.34
N GLU A 146 -12.06 -10.89 -9.29
CA GLU A 146 -12.55 -12.25 -9.00
C GLU A 146 -13.70 -12.62 -9.95
N PHE A 147 -13.53 -13.76 -10.62
CA PHE A 147 -14.44 -14.30 -11.62
C PHE A 147 -15.20 -15.51 -11.06
N LYS A 148 -16.46 -15.67 -11.47
CA LYS A 148 -17.38 -16.66 -10.91
C LYS A 148 -17.03 -18.12 -11.25
N VAL A 149 -16.35 -18.34 -12.38
CA VAL A 149 -16.12 -19.67 -12.99
C VAL A 149 -14.67 -20.15 -12.82
N SER A 150 -13.71 -19.28 -13.13
CA SER A 150 -12.27 -19.57 -13.17
C SER A 150 -11.49 -18.26 -13.05
N ALA A 151 -10.22 -18.28 -12.67
CA ALA A 151 -9.40 -17.07 -12.59
C ALA A 151 -9.29 -16.36 -13.96
N LEU A 152 -9.25 -15.03 -13.97
CA LEU A 152 -9.18 -14.21 -15.19
C LEU A 152 -8.10 -14.73 -16.17
N ARG A 153 -6.91 -15.03 -15.65
CA ARG A 153 -5.73 -15.50 -16.40
C ARG A 153 -5.88 -16.89 -17.04
N ASN A 154 -6.83 -17.71 -16.58
CA ASN A 154 -7.12 -19.00 -17.21
C ASN A 154 -7.96 -18.84 -18.47
N ILE A 155 -8.72 -17.74 -18.59
CA ILE A 155 -9.61 -17.45 -19.71
C ILE A 155 -8.93 -16.49 -20.68
N TYR A 156 -8.30 -15.44 -20.14
CA TYR A 156 -7.57 -14.42 -20.87
C TYR A 156 -6.08 -14.52 -20.53
N ILE A 157 -5.42 -15.56 -21.07
CA ILE A 157 -3.99 -15.87 -20.82
C ILE A 157 -3.10 -14.66 -21.18
N SER A 158 -3.43 -13.98 -22.27
CA SER A 158 -2.73 -12.82 -22.84
C SER A 158 -3.23 -11.47 -22.33
N ALA A 159 -4.07 -11.42 -21.28
CA ALA A 159 -4.58 -10.15 -20.75
C ALA A 159 -3.46 -9.17 -20.36
N THR A 160 -3.65 -7.89 -20.64
CA THR A 160 -2.69 -6.83 -20.32
C THR A 160 -3.34 -5.75 -19.44
N TYR A 161 -2.50 -5.01 -18.72
CA TYR A 161 -2.89 -3.83 -17.97
C TYR A 161 -2.43 -2.56 -18.70
N ASN A 162 -3.31 -1.58 -18.73
CA ASN A 162 -3.00 -0.20 -19.08
C ASN A 162 -3.02 0.62 -17.79
N VAL A 163 -1.85 1.11 -17.38
CA VAL A 163 -1.63 1.92 -16.18
C VAL A 163 -1.56 3.38 -16.60
N SER A 164 -2.42 4.21 -16.03
CA SER A 164 -2.45 5.67 -16.23
C SER A 164 -2.09 6.36 -14.92
N TYR A 165 -1.17 7.31 -14.93
CA TYR A 165 -0.73 8.00 -13.72
C TYR A 165 -0.49 9.50 -13.95
N TRP A 166 -0.76 10.32 -12.93
CA TRP A 166 -0.64 11.79 -12.99
C TRP A 166 -0.30 12.37 -11.62
N LYS A 167 0.25 13.59 -11.58
CA LYS A 167 0.37 14.37 -10.34
C LYS A 167 -1.01 14.80 -9.87
N ASP A 168 -1.25 14.83 -8.56
CA ASP A 168 -2.56 15.22 -8.02
C ASP A 168 -3.01 16.59 -8.57
N GLY A 169 -4.31 16.70 -8.87
CA GLY A 169 -4.91 17.84 -9.57
C GLY A 169 -4.56 18.01 -11.06
N GLN A 170 -3.69 17.18 -11.66
CA GLN A 170 -3.21 17.33 -13.06
C GLN A 170 -3.56 16.14 -13.97
N LYS A 171 -4.81 15.64 -13.91
CA LYS A 171 -5.25 14.46 -14.67
C LYS A 171 -5.15 14.63 -16.18
N GLU A 172 -5.20 15.86 -16.68
CA GLU A 172 -5.00 16.22 -18.09
C GLU A 172 -3.57 15.97 -18.59
N LYS A 173 -2.61 15.78 -17.68
CA LYS A 173 -1.20 15.43 -17.99
C LYS A 173 -0.88 13.99 -17.62
N ALA A 174 -1.87 13.10 -17.71
CA ALA A 174 -1.67 11.69 -17.45
C ALA A 174 -0.63 11.07 -18.39
N GLN A 175 0.28 10.31 -17.81
CA GLN A 175 1.19 9.42 -18.51
C GLN A 175 0.59 8.02 -18.54
N HIS A 176 0.90 7.26 -19.58
CA HIS A 176 0.30 5.95 -19.84
C HIS A 176 1.39 4.91 -20.10
N ILE A 177 1.27 3.75 -19.46
CA ILE A 177 2.06 2.56 -19.72
C ILE A 177 1.06 1.46 -20.10
N SER A 178 1.20 0.91 -21.30
CA SER A 178 0.28 -0.08 -21.86
C SER A 178 0.91 -1.47 -21.94
N ASP A 179 0.09 -2.47 -22.21
CA ASP A 179 0.51 -3.84 -22.57
C ASP A 179 1.33 -4.58 -21.49
N ILE A 180 1.14 -4.19 -20.23
CA ILE A 180 1.80 -4.82 -19.08
C ILE A 180 1.12 -6.16 -18.77
N GLN A 181 1.84 -7.28 -18.86
CA GLN A 181 1.32 -8.59 -18.44
C GLN A 181 1.53 -8.88 -16.95
N GLN A 182 2.48 -8.20 -16.31
CA GLN A 182 2.88 -8.46 -14.92
C GLN A 182 1.96 -7.77 -13.91
N ASN A 183 1.73 -8.42 -12.78
CA ASN A 183 0.91 -7.91 -11.66
C ASN A 183 1.56 -6.73 -10.90
N ARG A 184 2.77 -6.31 -11.28
CA ARG A 184 3.56 -5.28 -10.61
C ARG A 184 4.25 -4.40 -11.64
N VAL A 185 4.27 -3.10 -11.38
CA VAL A 185 4.93 -2.08 -12.22
C VAL A 185 5.60 -1.07 -11.29
N VAL A 186 6.82 -0.66 -11.60
CA VAL A 186 7.48 0.44 -10.88
C VAL A 186 7.40 1.70 -11.73
N LEU A 187 6.79 2.74 -11.19
CA LEU A 187 6.83 4.08 -11.74
C LEU A 187 8.14 4.74 -11.29
N ILE A 188 8.97 5.11 -12.27
CA ILE A 188 10.30 5.71 -12.08
C ILE A 188 10.28 7.19 -12.50
N ASP A 189 11.38 7.90 -12.21
CA ASP A 189 11.58 9.31 -12.60
C ASP A 189 10.43 10.24 -12.15
N LEU A 190 9.90 9.99 -10.95
CA LEU A 190 8.89 10.82 -10.32
C LEU A 190 9.54 11.96 -9.53
N ASP A 191 8.88 13.11 -9.45
CA ASP A 191 9.33 14.20 -8.59
C ASP A 191 9.27 13.74 -7.12
N PRO A 192 10.25 14.08 -6.26
CA PRO A 192 10.19 13.81 -4.82
C PRO A 192 9.08 14.63 -4.14
N GLU A 193 8.64 14.19 -2.96
CA GLU A 193 7.62 14.86 -2.11
C GLU A 193 6.32 15.24 -2.85
N THR A 194 6.00 14.50 -3.92
CA THR A 194 4.92 14.80 -4.85
C THR A 194 3.87 13.70 -4.81
N ARG A 195 2.60 14.11 -4.71
CA ARG A 195 1.47 13.17 -4.73
C ARG A 195 1.13 12.77 -6.15
N TYR A 196 1.17 11.47 -6.42
CA TYR A 196 0.78 10.88 -7.70
C TYR A 196 -0.47 10.01 -7.52
N CYS A 197 -1.36 10.07 -8.50
CA CYS A 197 -2.56 9.26 -8.60
C CYS A 197 -2.44 8.27 -9.75
N VAL A 198 -2.92 7.05 -9.56
CA VAL A 198 -2.82 5.93 -10.49
C VAL A 198 -4.22 5.33 -10.73
N GLN A 199 -4.49 4.97 -11.98
CA GLN A 199 -5.71 4.29 -12.41
C GLN A 199 -5.37 3.23 -13.46
N VAL A 200 -5.93 2.02 -13.30
CA VAL A 200 -5.57 0.84 -14.10
C VAL A 200 -6.80 0.29 -14.82
N GLN A 201 -6.60 -0.20 -16.04
CA GLN A 201 -7.59 -0.91 -16.84
C GLN A 201 -7.02 -2.23 -17.35
N ILE A 202 -7.85 -3.27 -17.51
CA ILE A 202 -7.46 -4.54 -18.14
C ILE A 202 -7.96 -4.54 -19.58
N ASN A 203 -7.08 -4.93 -20.50
CA ASN A 203 -7.38 -5.23 -21.89
C ASN A 203 -7.19 -6.75 -22.14
N THR A 204 -7.94 -7.30 -23.09
CA THR A 204 -7.83 -8.70 -23.49
C THR A 204 -7.93 -8.82 -25.01
N GLU A 205 -7.42 -9.90 -25.60
CA GLU A 205 -7.51 -10.14 -27.05
C GLU A 205 -8.91 -10.62 -27.48
N SER A 206 -9.59 -11.43 -26.65
CA SER A 206 -10.86 -12.08 -27.00
C SER A 206 -12.10 -11.24 -26.69
N ASN A 207 -12.07 -10.44 -25.62
CA ASN A 207 -13.13 -9.49 -25.28
C ASN A 207 -12.78 -8.10 -25.83
N PRO A 208 -13.53 -7.56 -26.80
CA PRO A 208 -13.24 -6.25 -27.39
C PRO A 208 -13.57 -5.08 -26.44
N HIS A 209 -14.23 -5.34 -25.30
CA HIS A 209 -14.54 -4.34 -24.30
C HIS A 209 -13.47 -4.36 -23.20
N PRO A 210 -12.72 -3.25 -23.00
CA PRO A 210 -11.83 -3.10 -21.86
C PRO A 210 -12.60 -3.22 -20.53
N SER A 211 -11.91 -3.57 -19.45
CA SER A 211 -12.53 -3.64 -18.13
C SER A 211 -13.04 -2.29 -17.66
N LYS A 212 -13.86 -2.31 -16.61
CA LYS A 212 -14.05 -1.12 -15.78
C LYS A 212 -12.67 -0.61 -15.29
N LEU A 213 -12.51 0.69 -15.25
CA LEU A 213 -11.34 1.34 -14.65
C LEU A 213 -11.30 1.04 -13.15
N SER A 214 -10.09 0.91 -12.59
CA SER A 214 -9.90 0.90 -11.14
C SER A 214 -10.39 2.20 -10.50
N GLU A 215 -10.60 2.15 -9.19
CA GLU A 215 -10.61 3.36 -8.39
C GLU A 215 -9.26 4.10 -8.53
N VAL A 216 -9.29 5.42 -8.36
CA VAL A 216 -8.08 6.24 -8.39
C VAL A 216 -7.42 6.14 -7.03
N VAL A 217 -6.26 5.50 -6.97
CA VAL A 217 -5.45 5.38 -5.74
C VAL A 217 -4.31 6.39 -5.86
N CYS A 218 -4.00 7.13 -4.79
CA CYS A 218 -2.95 8.14 -4.82
C CYS A 218 -1.99 8.01 -3.63
N GLU A 219 -0.70 8.09 -3.94
CA GLU A 219 0.41 7.93 -3.01
C GLU A 219 1.41 9.08 -3.18
N SER A 220 2.14 9.42 -2.12
CA SER A 220 3.16 10.48 -2.17
C SER A 220 4.56 9.87 -2.27
N THR A 221 5.36 10.35 -3.22
CA THR A 221 6.80 10.05 -3.26
C THR A 221 7.49 10.63 -2.03
N THR A 222 8.53 9.96 -1.55
CA THR A 222 9.39 10.47 -0.47
C THR A 222 10.71 10.98 -1.06
N THR A 223 11.38 11.90 -0.37
CA THR A 223 12.79 12.16 -0.68
C THR A 223 13.59 10.93 -0.25
N ASP A 224 14.29 10.29 -1.19
CA ASP A 224 15.41 9.42 -0.83
C ASP A 224 16.48 10.29 -0.20
N GLU A 225 16.71 10.15 1.11
CA GLU A 225 17.92 10.65 1.74
C GLU A 225 19.10 9.89 1.16
N ALA A 226 19.65 10.39 0.04
CA ALA A 226 20.73 9.79 -0.74
C ALA A 226 21.87 9.30 0.18
N PRO A 227 21.93 8.01 0.55
CA PRO A 227 22.79 7.58 1.65
C PRO A 227 24.27 7.69 1.26
N TRP A 228 24.51 7.59 -0.06
CA TRP A 228 25.80 7.82 -0.69
C TRP A 228 26.30 9.26 -0.55
N MET A 229 25.43 10.28 -0.49
CA MET A 229 25.86 11.67 -0.23
C MET A 229 26.35 11.83 1.22
N ALA A 230 25.63 11.26 2.19
CA ALA A 230 26.07 11.22 3.59
C ALA A 230 27.36 10.39 3.76
N ALA A 231 27.47 9.24 3.07
CA ALA A 231 28.66 8.40 3.07
C ALA A 231 29.89 9.09 2.44
N VAL A 232 29.70 9.84 1.35
CA VAL A 232 30.78 10.63 0.73
C VAL A 232 31.19 11.78 1.65
N LEU A 233 30.24 12.53 2.23
CA LEU A 233 30.56 13.63 3.14
C LEU A 233 31.31 13.14 4.40
N THR A 234 30.87 12.03 5.00
CA THR A 234 31.56 11.42 6.16
C THR A 234 32.93 10.86 5.78
N PHE A 235 33.09 10.23 4.61
CA PHE A 235 34.40 9.78 4.11
C PHE A 235 35.37 10.95 3.91
N VAL A 236 34.91 12.06 3.32
CA VAL A 236 35.72 13.28 3.14
C VAL A 236 36.13 13.87 4.49
N LEU A 237 35.21 13.98 5.45
CA LEU A 237 35.50 14.47 6.81
C LEU A 237 36.54 13.59 7.53
N MET A 238 36.43 12.26 7.41
CA MET A 238 37.40 11.32 7.96
C MET A 238 38.78 11.46 7.31
N ALA A 239 38.83 11.60 5.98
CA ALA A 239 40.10 11.82 5.26
C ALA A 239 40.79 13.13 5.68
N VAL A 240 40.03 14.22 5.86
CA VAL A 240 40.55 15.50 6.37
C VAL A 240 41.05 15.36 7.81
N ALA A 241 40.31 14.68 8.69
CA ALA A 241 40.73 14.44 10.07
C ALA A 241 42.05 13.64 10.14
N VAL A 242 42.18 12.58 9.34
CA VAL A 242 43.44 11.80 9.24
C VAL A 242 44.59 12.65 8.71
N ALA A 243 44.36 13.48 7.68
CA ALA A 243 45.39 14.39 7.16
C ALA A 243 45.86 15.40 8.23
N LEU A 244 44.93 15.99 8.99
CA LEU A 244 45.26 16.90 10.09
C LEU A 244 46.03 16.20 11.22
N LEU A 245 45.71 14.95 11.55
CA LEU A 245 46.46 14.15 12.52
C LEU A 245 47.89 13.85 12.04
N VAL A 246 48.06 13.47 10.77
CA VAL A 246 49.39 13.24 10.17
C VAL A 246 50.22 14.52 10.19
N VAL A 247 49.65 15.66 9.79
CA VAL A 247 50.28 16.98 9.89
C VAL A 247 50.65 17.30 11.34
N GLY A 248 49.73 17.13 12.30
CA GLY A 248 49.99 17.38 13.72
C GLY A 248 51.12 16.52 14.31
N VAL A 249 51.26 15.28 13.85
CA VAL A 249 52.36 14.37 14.25
C VAL A 249 53.69 14.76 13.59
N VAL A 250 53.70 15.03 12.28
CA VAL A 250 54.91 15.41 11.54
C VAL A 250 55.47 16.75 12.03
N TYR A 251 54.61 17.74 12.24
CA TYR A 251 55.02 19.06 12.73
C TYR A 251 55.08 19.14 14.27
N ARG A 252 54.98 18.02 14.99
CA ARG A 252 54.95 18.00 16.47
C ARG A 252 56.16 18.69 17.11
N GLU A 253 57.37 18.45 16.60
CA GLU A 253 58.57 19.16 17.09
C GLU A 253 58.51 20.66 16.75
N SER A 254 58.19 21.01 15.50
CA SER A 254 58.11 22.40 15.02
C SER A 254 57.07 23.22 15.80
N ILE A 255 55.90 22.64 16.08
CA ILE A 255 54.85 23.24 16.90
C ILE A 255 55.27 23.32 18.37
N SER A 256 55.97 22.31 18.91
CA SER A 256 56.51 22.38 20.28
C SER A 256 57.52 23.52 20.46
N HIS A 257 58.30 23.81 19.41
CA HIS A 257 59.24 24.94 19.38
C HIS A 257 58.56 26.32 19.32
N LEU A 258 57.32 26.39 18.83
CA LEU A 258 56.51 27.62 18.80
C LEU A 258 55.81 27.92 20.14
N PHE A 259 55.38 26.87 20.87
CA PHE A 259 54.72 27.03 22.17
C PHE A 259 55.69 27.02 23.36
N CYS A 260 56.85 26.39 23.23
CA CYS A 260 57.92 26.39 24.23
C CYS A 260 59.27 26.72 23.57
N PRO A 261 59.67 28.01 23.51
CA PRO A 261 61.07 28.34 23.19
C PRO A 261 61.99 27.64 24.22
N LYS A 262 63.11 27.10 23.74
CA LYS A 262 64.13 26.47 24.61
C LYS A 262 64.95 27.56 25.28
N ASP A 263 64.38 28.22 26.29
CA ASP A 263 65.08 29.19 27.11
C ASP A 263 66.16 28.49 27.95
N ALA A 264 67.42 28.69 27.55
CA ALA A 264 68.56 28.19 28.30
C ALA A 264 68.71 29.01 29.59
N LEU A 265 68.37 28.40 30.73
CA LEU A 265 68.50 29.03 32.05
C LEU A 265 69.94 29.56 32.25
N PRO A 266 70.14 30.86 32.55
CA PRO A 266 71.46 31.43 32.75
C PRO A 266 72.28 30.68 33.81
N GLN A 267 73.56 30.41 33.50
CA GLN A 267 74.39 29.49 34.28
C GLN A 267 74.49 29.83 35.78
N HIS A 268 74.42 31.11 36.15
CA HIS A 268 74.49 31.57 37.55
C HIS A 268 73.39 31.02 38.46
N PHE A 269 72.19 30.73 37.93
CA PHE A 269 71.12 30.08 38.71
C PHE A 269 71.40 28.60 38.98
N LYS A 270 72.14 27.93 38.07
CA LYS A 270 72.45 26.51 38.20
C LYS A 270 73.46 26.24 39.32
N GLU A 271 74.36 27.18 39.55
CA GLU A 271 75.35 27.13 40.63
C GLU A 271 74.71 27.34 42.01
N TYR A 272 73.78 28.29 42.13
CA TYR A 272 73.01 28.56 43.36
C TYR A 272 72.06 27.42 43.78
N LEU A 273 71.56 26.62 42.84
CA LEU A 273 70.62 25.51 43.11
C LEU A 273 71.30 24.17 43.38
N LEU A 274 72.61 24.06 43.14
CA LEU A 274 73.38 22.81 43.31
C LEU A 274 74.34 22.84 44.50
N THR A 275 74.51 23.97 45.18
CA THR A 275 75.20 24.03 46.48
C THR A 275 74.32 23.43 47.57
N PRO A 276 74.83 22.50 48.41
CA PRO A 276 74.07 21.96 49.53
C PRO A 276 73.78 23.08 50.56
N PRO A 277 72.56 23.17 51.14
CA PRO A 277 72.23 24.26 52.04
C PRO A 277 73.01 24.18 53.36
N ASP A 278 73.44 25.33 53.86
CA ASP A 278 74.04 25.45 55.19
C ASP A 278 73.02 25.04 56.27
N PRO A 279 73.36 24.13 57.21
CA PRO A 279 72.43 23.61 58.21
C PRO A 279 71.81 24.69 59.12
N THR A 280 72.43 25.87 59.21
CA THR A 280 71.88 27.02 59.96
C THR A 280 70.52 27.52 59.43
N ILE A 281 70.27 27.43 58.12
CA ILE A 281 69.05 27.97 57.50
C ILE A 281 67.80 27.16 57.91
N TYR A 282 67.91 25.83 57.98
CA TYR A 282 66.81 24.97 58.43
C TYR A 282 66.50 25.15 59.92
N GLN A 283 67.49 25.46 60.75
CA GLN A 283 67.28 25.76 62.17
C GLN A 283 66.63 27.13 62.39
N ALA A 284 66.91 28.12 61.53
CA ALA A 284 66.21 29.41 61.57
C ALA A 284 64.72 29.25 61.21
N MET A 285 64.39 28.56 60.12
CA MET A 285 62.99 28.33 59.70
C MET A 285 62.17 27.49 60.69
N ARG A 286 62.81 26.59 61.46
CA ARG A 286 62.10 25.78 62.47
C ARG A 286 61.70 26.57 63.72
N ASN A 287 62.37 27.70 63.97
CA ASN A 287 62.19 28.53 65.17
C ASN A 287 61.40 29.83 64.91
N SER A 288 61.05 30.13 63.66
CA SER A 288 60.21 31.29 63.30
C SER A 288 58.72 30.95 63.42
N HIS A 289 57.98 31.75 64.17
CA HIS A 289 56.52 31.78 64.12
C HIS A 289 56.02 32.14 62.71
N PRO A 290 54.84 31.63 62.27
CA PRO A 290 54.32 31.96 60.95
C PRO A 290 54.10 33.48 60.83
N PRO A 291 54.56 34.13 59.74
CA PRO A 291 54.35 35.55 59.54
C PRO A 291 52.87 35.85 59.31
N GLU A 292 52.41 36.97 59.87
CA GLU A 292 51.05 37.47 59.73
C GLU A 292 50.87 38.05 58.32
N GLU A 293 50.24 37.27 57.42
CA GLU A 293 50.05 37.66 56.03
C GLU A 293 49.00 38.79 55.90
N ILE A 294 49.46 39.99 55.53
CA ILE A 294 48.58 41.13 55.25
C ILE A 294 47.96 40.99 53.86
N TYR A 295 46.85 40.26 53.78
CA TYR A 295 46.07 40.13 52.55
C TYR A 295 45.44 41.48 52.15
N HIS A 296 45.75 41.96 50.95
CA HIS A 296 44.97 43.03 50.33
C HIS A 296 43.79 42.41 49.58
N GLN A 297 42.56 42.71 50.02
CA GLN A 297 41.34 42.18 49.43
C GLN A 297 41.07 42.85 48.08
N ILE A 298 41.41 42.17 46.97
CA ILE A 298 41.11 42.61 45.61
C ILE A 298 39.71 42.12 45.23
N SER A 299 38.72 43.01 45.22
CA SER A 299 37.40 42.75 44.66
C SER A 299 37.37 43.05 43.17
N VAL A 300 37.05 42.05 42.34
CA VAL A 300 36.81 42.25 40.91
C VAL A 300 35.41 42.84 40.74
N ILE A 301 35.33 44.06 40.21
CA ILE A 301 34.07 44.71 39.84
C ILE A 301 33.71 44.31 38.41
N THR A 302 32.73 43.44 38.26
CA THR A 302 32.14 43.11 36.95
C THR A 302 31.09 44.16 36.60
N ASP A 303 31.32 44.98 35.57
CA ASP A 303 30.33 45.97 35.12
C ASP A 303 29.15 45.26 34.44
N HIS A 304 27.94 45.46 34.97
CA HIS A 304 26.71 44.82 34.51
C HIS A 304 25.68 45.87 34.06
N ARG A 305 25.37 45.82 32.76
CA ARG A 305 24.06 46.18 32.18
C ARG A 305 23.73 45.00 31.24
N THR A 306 22.59 44.32 31.30
CA THR A 306 21.26 44.67 31.84
C THR A 306 20.51 43.43 32.41
N VAL A 307 19.70 43.62 33.47
CA VAL A 307 18.23 43.32 33.53
C VAL A 307 17.70 42.59 32.27
N GLU A 308 17.02 41.43 32.24
CA GLU A 308 16.49 40.40 33.19
C GLU A 308 16.26 39.09 32.36
N GLU A 309 15.92 37.87 32.83
CA GLU A 309 15.72 37.19 34.14
C GLU A 309 15.88 35.65 33.88
N GLY A 310 16.14 34.83 34.92
CA GLY A 310 15.54 33.47 35.02
C GLY A 310 16.32 32.23 34.56
N GLY A 311 16.85 31.46 35.53
CA GLY A 311 16.92 29.98 35.45
C GLY A 311 18.32 29.36 35.24
N PRO A 312 18.73 28.36 36.06
CA PRO A 312 20.16 28.05 36.24
C PRO A 312 20.70 26.85 35.43
N LEU A 313 21.97 26.96 35.04
CA LEU A 313 22.80 25.87 34.53
C LEU A 313 23.59 25.24 35.69
N GLU A 314 23.53 23.92 35.89
CA GLU A 314 24.46 23.24 36.80
C GLU A 314 25.88 23.21 36.19
N VAL A 315 26.88 23.43 37.05
CA VAL A 315 28.30 23.33 36.71
C VAL A 315 28.97 22.33 37.66
N ALA A 316 29.45 21.22 37.12
CA ALA A 316 30.40 20.31 37.79
C ALA A 316 31.68 20.25 36.94
N ARG A 317 32.72 21.02 37.30
CA ARG A 317 33.76 20.70 38.29
C ARG A 317 34.89 19.86 37.67
N THR A 318 35.99 20.55 37.38
CA THR A 318 37.29 20.01 36.97
C THR A 318 37.94 19.13 38.04
N SER A 319 38.67 18.10 37.61
CA SER A 319 39.84 17.61 38.37
C SER A 319 40.80 16.83 37.47
N CYS A 320 42.09 17.19 37.55
CA CYS A 320 43.20 16.43 36.98
C CYS A 320 44.24 16.22 38.09
N SER A 321 44.53 14.96 38.44
CA SER A 321 45.59 14.62 39.38
C SER A 321 46.27 13.30 39.00
N LYS A 322 47.61 13.30 39.05
CA LYS A 322 48.51 12.13 38.96
C LYS A 322 48.39 11.30 40.27
N GLN A 323 48.94 10.10 40.44
CA GLN A 323 50.04 9.39 39.76
C GLN A 323 49.89 7.84 39.86
N ALA A 324 50.83 7.10 39.26
CA ALA A 324 50.86 5.65 39.10
C ALA A 324 51.35 4.85 40.34
N ASP A 325 51.21 3.52 40.29
CA ASP A 325 52.21 2.59 40.81
C ASP A 325 52.27 1.26 40.00
N VAL A 326 53.29 0.43 40.23
CA VAL A 326 53.77 -0.68 39.35
C VAL A 326 53.84 -2.05 40.05
N SER A 327 53.43 -3.13 39.34
CA SER A 327 53.97 -4.52 39.44
C SER A 327 53.39 -5.32 38.25
N VAL A 328 54.14 -5.93 37.33
CA VAL A 328 55.21 -6.97 37.38
C VAL A 328 54.68 -8.37 37.74
N GLY A 329 54.93 -9.33 36.83
CA GLY A 329 54.54 -10.76 36.87
C GLY A 329 53.35 -11.07 35.94
N GLY A 330 53.44 -11.85 34.85
CA GLY A 330 54.58 -12.58 34.28
C GLY A 330 54.57 -14.07 34.64
N VAL A 331 53.91 -14.92 33.83
CA VAL A 331 54.16 -16.36 33.60
C VAL A 331 53.53 -16.72 32.24
N GLU A 332 54.28 -17.43 31.39
CA GLU A 332 53.77 -18.10 30.19
C GLU A 332 53.05 -19.39 30.57
N ASP A 333 52.05 -19.82 29.80
CA ASP A 333 51.95 -21.25 29.50
C ASP A 333 51.33 -21.53 28.14
N MET A 334 51.80 -22.61 27.52
CA MET A 334 51.53 -23.05 26.15
C MET A 334 50.61 -24.30 26.18
N ILE A 335 50.40 -24.98 25.04
CA ILE A 335 49.54 -26.20 24.84
C ILE A 335 48.06 -25.84 24.57
N SER A 336 47.32 -26.47 23.64
CA SER A 336 47.64 -27.22 22.42
C SER A 336 46.33 -27.36 21.61
N MET A 337 46.44 -27.80 20.35
CA MET A 337 45.34 -28.35 19.57
C MET A 337 44.45 -29.31 20.38
N ASP A 338 43.14 -29.30 20.12
CA ASP A 338 42.55 -30.55 19.63
C ASP A 338 41.39 -30.37 18.65
N THR A 339 41.18 -31.46 17.91
CA THR A 339 40.26 -31.68 16.79
C THR A 339 38.92 -32.20 17.32
N GLU A 340 37.76 -31.81 16.77
CA GLU A 340 36.89 -32.75 16.03
C GLU A 340 35.59 -32.13 15.48
N LYS A 341 34.98 -32.92 14.58
CA LYS A 341 33.73 -32.77 13.84
C LYS A 341 32.53 -32.36 14.72
N GLN A 342 31.57 -31.64 14.12
CA GLN A 342 30.38 -32.29 13.54
C GLN A 342 29.78 -31.45 12.40
#